data_AF-A0A1L3JUH4-F1
#
_entry.id   AF-A0A1L3JUH4-F1
#
_cell.length_a   1.000
_cell.length_b   1.000
_cell.length_c   1.000
_cell.angle_alpha   90.00
_cell.angle_beta   90.00
_cell.angle_gamma   90.00
#
_symmetry.space_group_name_H-M   'P 1'
#
loop_
_entity.id
_entity.type
_entity.pdbx_description
1 polymer ?
#
loop_
_entity_poly.entity_id
_entity_poly.type
_entity_poly.pdbx_seq_one_letter_code
_entity_poly.pdbx_strand_id
1 'polypeptide(L)'
;MTKLEAFRQANPDLTILEISDPAFAQYGVKYDYPLEEIEQVMAQVEMPAKGSSYLQKIPALEKTETIQRIGRDVFAGMPVDAGATIGHTDDFSAFEYHQCSELNIMLDDVLMVLGKRQILDQRGQIDPQKDGQLFYVPKGSVVELYNTTLHYAPIQITKAGYKVIVVVLQGTNLPLPDGFKSDNPRVVKQGKFQVVHPSRTDKIAQGYQVALTGDLLTTRPLD
;
A
#
# COMPACT_ATOMS: atom_id res chain seq x y z
N MET A 1 -9.75 9.23 24.50
CA MET A 1 -9.78 8.11 23.55
C MET A 1 -8.87 8.46 22.39
N THR A 2 -7.91 7.60 22.07
CA THR A 2 -7.02 7.76 20.92
C THR A 2 -7.78 7.53 19.62
N LYS A 3 -7.24 7.97 18.47
CA LYS A 3 -7.87 7.74 17.16
C LYS A 3 -8.01 6.24 16.85
N LEU A 4 -7.02 5.45 17.22
CA LEU A 4 -7.06 3.99 17.09
C LEU A 4 -8.15 3.37 17.97
N GLU A 5 -8.29 3.79 19.23
CA GLU A 5 -9.36 3.29 20.10
C GLU A 5 -10.76 3.58 19.51
N ALA A 6 -10.97 4.80 19.00
CA ALA A 6 -12.21 5.16 18.33
C ALA A 6 -12.45 4.33 17.07
N PHE A 7 -11.41 4.12 16.25
CA PHE A 7 -11.51 3.32 15.03
C PHE A 7 -11.79 1.83 15.33
N ARG A 8 -11.18 1.26 16.38
CA ARG A 8 -11.48 -0.09 16.89
C ARG A 8 -12.92 -0.19 17.38
N GLN A 9 -13.41 0.82 18.11
CA GLN A 9 -14.81 0.85 18.57
C GLN A 9 -15.80 0.92 17.39
N ALA A 10 -15.47 1.66 16.33
CA ALA A 10 -16.25 1.68 15.10
C ALA A 10 -16.19 0.32 14.38
N ASN A 11 -15.12 -0.45 14.51
CA ASN A 11 -14.88 -1.71 13.80
C ASN A 11 -14.61 -2.89 14.76
N PRO A 12 -15.55 -3.26 15.64
CA PRO A 12 -15.32 -4.23 16.72
C PRO A 12 -15.03 -5.66 16.23
N ASP A 13 -15.39 -5.97 14.98
CA ASP A 13 -15.17 -7.29 14.37
C ASP A 13 -13.73 -7.47 13.85
N LEU A 14 -12.94 -6.39 13.80
CA LEU A 14 -11.58 -6.41 13.26
C LEU A 14 -10.53 -6.44 14.39
N THR A 15 -9.58 -7.35 14.28
CA THR A 15 -8.37 -7.34 15.12
C THR A 15 -7.33 -6.44 14.47
N ILE A 16 -7.21 -5.21 14.97
CA ILE A 16 -6.29 -4.19 14.44
C ILE A 16 -5.11 -4.05 15.39
N LEU A 17 -3.91 -4.33 14.90
CA LEU A 17 -2.64 -4.15 15.60
C LEU A 17 -2.10 -2.73 15.38
N GLU A 18 -1.20 -2.29 16.26
CA GLU A 18 -0.39 -1.08 16.00
C GLU A 18 0.83 -1.46 15.17
N ILE A 19 1.35 -0.52 14.37
CA ILE A 19 2.58 -0.77 13.60
C ILE A 19 3.82 -1.08 14.48
N SER A 20 3.76 -0.75 15.78
CA SER A 20 4.77 -1.09 16.78
C SER A 20 4.66 -2.52 17.31
N ASP A 21 3.60 -3.25 16.96
CA ASP A 21 3.42 -4.64 17.36
C ASP A 21 4.55 -5.51 16.77
N PRO A 22 5.21 -6.38 17.58
CA PRO A 22 6.30 -7.24 17.10
C PRO A 22 5.91 -8.12 15.90
N ALA A 23 4.63 -8.43 15.71
CA ALA A 23 4.14 -9.17 14.55
C ALA A 23 4.42 -8.45 13.23
N PHE A 24 4.64 -7.14 13.21
CA PHE A 24 4.98 -6.40 11.99
C PHE A 24 6.34 -6.82 11.40
N ALA A 25 7.28 -7.30 12.22
CA ALA A 25 8.65 -7.62 11.79
C ALA A 25 8.74 -8.70 10.70
N GLN A 26 7.68 -9.48 10.48
CA GLN A 26 7.62 -10.46 9.38
C GLN A 26 7.23 -9.84 8.02
N TYR A 27 6.75 -8.60 8.01
CA TYR A 27 6.23 -7.91 6.83
C TYR A 27 7.13 -6.74 6.40
N GLY A 28 7.88 -6.16 7.32
CA GLY A 28 8.64 -4.97 7.04
C GLY A 28 9.47 -4.47 8.21
N VAL A 29 10.04 -3.28 8.00
CA VAL A 29 10.86 -2.57 8.97
C VAL A 29 10.48 -1.08 8.99
N LYS A 30 10.65 -0.43 10.14
CA LYS A 30 10.39 1.00 10.31
C LYS A 30 11.69 1.79 10.20
N TYR A 31 11.60 2.99 9.66
CA TYR A 31 12.69 3.96 9.59
C TYR A 31 12.29 5.28 10.23
N ASP A 32 13.30 6.07 10.60
CA ASP A 32 13.15 7.43 11.08
C ASP A 32 13.79 8.40 10.07
N TYR A 33 12.97 9.22 9.43
CA TYR A 33 13.39 10.27 8.50
C TYR A 33 12.64 11.58 8.79
N PRO A 34 13.29 12.75 8.58
CA PRO A 34 12.59 14.03 8.58
C PRO A 34 11.60 14.09 7.41
N LEU A 35 10.41 14.65 7.63
CA LEU A 35 9.32 14.62 6.66
C LEU A 35 8.86 16.01 6.21
N GLU A 36 9.44 17.08 6.74
CA GLU A 36 8.98 18.45 6.54
C GLU A 36 8.97 18.84 5.07
N GLU A 37 10.01 18.51 4.30
CA GLU A 37 10.05 18.77 2.85
C GLU A 37 9.01 17.95 2.08
N ILE A 38 8.77 16.70 2.49
CA ILE A 38 7.76 15.83 1.88
C ILE A 38 6.36 16.42 2.09
N GLU A 39 6.06 16.87 3.31
CA GLU A 39 4.79 17.50 3.65
C GLU A 39 4.56 18.79 2.86
N GLN A 40 5.59 19.62 2.70
CA GLN A 40 5.52 20.85 1.89
C GLN A 40 5.20 20.55 0.41
N VAL A 41 5.85 19.56 -0.18
CA VAL A 41 5.56 19.15 -1.57
C VAL A 41 4.13 18.63 -1.69
N MET A 42 3.69 17.79 -0.75
CA MET A 42 2.38 17.15 -0.81
C MET A 42 1.21 18.03 -0.39
N ALA A 43 1.47 19.18 0.23
CA ALA A 43 0.46 20.21 0.46
C ALA A 43 -0.14 20.76 -0.85
N GLN A 44 0.61 20.69 -1.95
CA GLN A 44 0.18 21.15 -3.28
C GLN A 44 -0.56 20.07 -4.09
N VAL A 45 -0.62 18.83 -3.59
CA VAL A 45 -1.26 17.71 -4.30
C VAL A 45 -2.72 17.61 -3.86
N GLU A 46 -3.65 17.78 -4.80
CA GLU A 46 -5.09 17.73 -4.54
C GLU A 46 -5.57 16.33 -4.20
N MET A 47 -6.50 16.24 -3.24
CA MET A 47 -7.20 14.98 -2.93
C MET A 47 -8.30 14.75 -3.98
N PRO A 48 -8.41 13.55 -4.56
CA PRO A 48 -9.55 13.24 -5.43
C PRO A 48 -10.86 13.29 -4.65
N ALA A 49 -11.94 13.77 -5.26
CA ALA A 49 -13.23 13.89 -4.59
C ALA A 49 -13.83 12.54 -4.14
N LYS A 50 -13.49 11.45 -4.82
CA LYS A 50 -13.91 10.06 -4.54
C LYS A 50 -12.89 9.06 -5.08
N GLY A 51 -12.84 7.88 -4.48
CA GLY A 51 -11.94 6.79 -4.88
C GLY A 51 -10.48 7.13 -4.64
N SER A 52 -9.58 6.33 -5.23
CA SER A 52 -8.13 6.49 -5.08
C SER A 52 -7.44 6.81 -6.41
N SER A 53 -6.40 7.63 -6.36
CA SER A 53 -5.48 7.90 -7.47
C SER A 53 -4.07 7.41 -7.12
N TYR A 54 -3.34 6.98 -8.13
CA TYR A 54 -1.92 6.62 -8.02
C TYR A 54 -1.10 7.52 -8.94
N LEU A 55 -0.28 8.37 -8.33
CA LEU A 55 0.69 9.21 -8.99
C LEU A 55 2.02 8.47 -8.95
N GLN A 56 2.44 7.90 -10.09
CA GLN A 56 3.65 7.08 -10.13
C GLN A 56 4.92 7.87 -9.74
N LYS A 57 5.01 9.13 -10.16
CA LYS A 57 6.20 9.95 -10.03
C LYS A 57 5.81 11.40 -9.75
N ILE A 58 6.40 11.99 -8.73
CA ILE A 58 6.26 13.41 -8.40
C ILE A 58 7.69 14.00 -8.38
N PRO A 59 8.13 14.67 -9.46
CA PRO A 59 9.52 15.14 -9.58
C PRO A 59 10.00 16.05 -8.45
N ALA A 60 9.09 16.75 -7.77
CA ALA A 60 9.43 17.57 -6.61
C ALA A 60 9.75 16.70 -5.38
N LEU A 61 9.08 15.56 -5.17
CA LEU A 61 9.38 14.63 -4.08
C LEU A 61 10.77 14.03 -4.24
N GLU A 62 11.12 13.62 -5.46
CA GLU A 62 12.42 13.00 -5.75
C GLU A 62 13.59 13.93 -5.47
N LYS A 63 13.37 15.25 -5.48
CA LYS A 63 14.41 16.25 -5.20
C LYS A 63 14.56 16.56 -3.70
N THR A 64 13.65 16.10 -2.86
CA THR A 64 13.75 16.30 -1.40
C THR A 64 14.94 15.54 -0.84
N GLU A 65 15.59 16.10 0.18
CA GLU A 65 16.71 15.44 0.83
C GLU A 65 16.29 14.10 1.45
N THR A 66 15.05 14.01 1.95
CA THR A 66 14.48 12.78 2.51
C THR A 66 14.44 11.64 1.50
N ILE A 67 13.89 11.85 0.30
CA ILE A 67 13.88 10.80 -0.74
C ILE A 67 15.30 10.46 -1.21
N GLN A 68 16.17 11.46 -1.33
CA GLN A 68 17.57 11.24 -1.71
C GLN A 68 18.32 10.39 -0.67
N ARG A 69 18.07 10.60 0.62
CA ARG A 69 18.59 9.77 1.71
C ARG A 69 18.05 8.36 1.67
N ILE A 70 16.73 8.19 1.53
CA ILE A 70 16.08 6.88 1.37
C ILE A 70 16.69 6.10 0.20
N GLY A 71 16.92 6.76 -0.94
CA GLY A 71 17.56 6.14 -2.11
C GLY A 71 18.97 5.60 -1.80
N ARG A 72 19.75 6.31 -0.97
CA ARG A 72 21.09 5.87 -0.53
C ARG A 72 21.04 4.76 0.52
N ASP A 73 20.21 4.96 1.56
CA ASP A 73 20.24 4.17 2.78
C ASP A 73 19.45 2.86 2.66
N VAL A 74 18.29 2.90 1.98
CA VAL A 74 17.37 1.75 1.86
C VAL A 74 17.56 1.04 0.52
N PHE A 75 17.74 1.80 -0.57
CA PHE A 75 17.89 1.24 -1.92
C PHE A 75 19.36 1.16 -2.39
N ALA A 76 20.33 1.41 -1.50
CA ALA A 76 21.76 1.29 -1.78
C ALA A 76 22.24 2.04 -3.03
N GLY A 77 21.63 3.19 -3.32
CA GLY A 77 21.96 4.04 -4.48
C GLY A 77 21.35 3.58 -5.80
N MET A 78 20.50 2.54 -5.81
CA MET A 78 19.71 2.21 -6.99
C MET A 78 18.72 3.35 -7.31
N PRO A 79 18.47 3.66 -8.60
CA PRO A 79 17.47 4.65 -8.98
C PRO A 79 16.08 4.27 -8.45
N VAL A 80 15.39 5.25 -7.87
CA VAL A 80 14.02 5.09 -7.34
C VAL A 80 13.06 6.04 -8.05
N ASP A 81 11.80 5.64 -8.16
CA ASP A 81 10.69 6.54 -8.42
C ASP A 81 9.97 6.84 -7.10
N ALA A 82 9.66 8.12 -6.85
CA ALA A 82 8.87 8.55 -5.70
C ALA A 82 7.56 9.19 -6.13
N GLY A 83 6.47 8.55 -5.76
CA GLY A 83 5.10 8.93 -6.10
C GLY A 83 4.17 8.93 -4.89
N ALA A 84 2.87 8.87 -5.12
CA ALA A 84 1.90 8.78 -4.05
C ALA A 84 0.64 7.99 -4.45
N THR A 85 0.07 7.27 -3.49
CA THR A 85 -1.34 6.88 -3.53
C THR A 85 -2.13 7.82 -2.62
N ILE A 86 -3.22 8.36 -3.17
CA ILE A 86 -4.06 9.37 -2.50
C ILE A 86 -5.52 9.05 -2.73
N GLY A 87 -6.36 9.23 -1.72
CA GLY A 87 -7.81 9.22 -1.92
C GLY A 87 -8.61 8.61 -0.79
N HIS A 88 -9.72 8.00 -1.16
CA HIS A 88 -10.75 7.51 -0.26
C HIS A 88 -11.04 6.03 -0.52
N THR A 89 -10.76 5.20 0.48
CA THR A 89 -10.96 3.74 0.46
C THR A 89 -11.37 3.27 1.84
N ASP A 90 -12.48 2.56 1.92
CA ASP A 90 -12.97 1.91 3.13
C ASP A 90 -13.09 0.39 2.99
N ASP A 91 -12.69 -0.16 1.83
CA ASP A 91 -12.64 -1.60 1.53
C ASP A 91 -11.22 -2.09 1.16
N PHE A 92 -11.02 -3.41 1.26
CA PHE A 92 -9.82 -4.10 0.80
C PHE A 92 -10.16 -5.14 -0.26
N SER A 93 -9.95 -4.79 -1.52
CA SER A 93 -10.43 -5.57 -2.67
C SER A 93 -9.35 -6.22 -3.54
N ALA A 94 -8.08 -6.08 -3.18
CA ALA A 94 -6.98 -6.72 -3.88
C ALA A 94 -5.79 -6.97 -2.96
N PHE A 95 -4.92 -7.89 -3.35
CA PHE A 95 -3.53 -7.95 -2.87
C PHE A 95 -2.60 -7.77 -4.07
N GLU A 96 -1.56 -7.00 -3.87
CA GLU A 96 -0.43 -6.84 -4.78
C GLU A 96 0.89 -7.15 -4.08
N TYR A 97 1.90 -7.41 -4.89
CA TYR A 97 3.29 -7.46 -4.46
C TYR A 97 4.21 -6.95 -5.57
N HIS A 98 5.40 -6.54 -5.15
CA HIS A 98 6.46 -6.03 -6.01
C HIS A 98 7.64 -7.00 -6.03
N GLN A 99 8.37 -7.03 -7.15
CA GLN A 99 9.58 -7.88 -7.24
C GLN A 99 10.74 -7.33 -6.38
N CYS A 100 10.61 -6.11 -5.88
CA CYS A 100 11.46 -5.44 -4.90
C CYS A 100 10.65 -5.04 -3.66
N SER A 101 11.32 -4.61 -2.61
CA SER A 101 10.67 -3.92 -1.49
C SER A 101 10.00 -2.62 -1.96
N GLU A 102 8.98 -2.21 -1.22
CA GLU A 102 8.32 -0.91 -1.37
C GLU A 102 8.45 -0.14 -0.04
N LEU A 103 8.85 1.13 -0.10
CA LEU A 103 8.87 2.00 1.07
C LEU A 103 7.69 2.98 1.01
N ASN A 104 6.94 3.06 2.11
CA ASN A 104 5.80 3.94 2.27
C ASN A 104 6.08 5.01 3.34
N ILE A 105 5.62 6.24 3.07
CA ILE A 105 5.63 7.35 4.05
C ILE A 105 4.19 7.81 4.26
N MET A 106 3.72 7.73 5.49
CA MET A 106 2.34 8.01 5.85
C MET A 106 2.16 9.50 6.15
N LEU A 107 1.37 10.20 5.33
CA LEU A 107 1.01 11.61 5.57
C LEU A 107 -0.32 11.77 6.28
N ASP A 108 -1.07 10.68 6.38
CA ASP A 108 -2.29 10.51 7.16
C ASP A 108 -2.23 9.19 7.93
N ASP A 109 -3.07 9.05 8.96
CA ASP A 109 -3.25 7.75 9.62
C ASP A 109 -3.96 6.79 8.66
N VAL A 110 -3.41 5.59 8.49
CA VAL A 110 -3.96 4.58 7.60
C VAL A 110 -4.08 3.22 8.28
N LEU A 111 -4.95 2.38 7.75
CA LEU A 111 -4.98 0.96 8.03
C LEU A 111 -4.35 0.21 6.86
N MET A 112 -3.35 -0.63 7.12
CA MET A 112 -2.76 -1.53 6.13
C MET A 112 -3.18 -2.97 6.40
N VAL A 113 -3.55 -3.69 5.35
CA VAL A 113 -3.78 -5.14 5.42
C VAL A 113 -2.59 -5.83 4.78
N LEU A 114 -1.87 -6.62 5.57
CA LEU A 114 -0.63 -7.26 5.17
C LEU A 114 -0.78 -8.78 5.16
N GLY A 115 -0.37 -9.41 4.06
CA GLY A 115 -0.39 -10.85 3.88
C GLY A 115 1.00 -11.38 3.52
N LYS A 116 1.18 -12.70 3.60
CA LYS A 116 2.43 -13.35 3.15
C LYS A 116 2.26 -13.87 1.73
N ARG A 117 3.14 -13.46 0.82
CA ARG A 117 3.16 -13.93 -0.58
C ARG A 117 3.19 -15.46 -0.68
N GLN A 118 3.91 -16.11 0.23
CA GLN A 118 4.02 -17.57 0.28
C GLN A 118 2.66 -18.27 0.39
N ILE A 119 1.68 -17.68 1.09
CA ILE A 119 0.32 -18.24 1.21
C ILE A 119 -0.35 -18.26 -0.16
N LEU A 120 -0.31 -17.14 -0.88
CA LEU A 120 -0.87 -17.02 -2.22
C LEU A 120 -0.16 -17.93 -3.23
N ASP A 121 1.16 -18.08 -3.13
CA ASP A 121 1.94 -18.95 -4.01
C ASP A 121 1.67 -20.44 -3.76
N GLN A 122 1.45 -20.85 -2.50
CA GLN A 122 1.18 -22.25 -2.15
C GLN A 122 -0.28 -22.66 -2.41
N ARG A 123 -1.24 -21.80 -2.08
CA ARG A 123 -2.68 -22.13 -2.14
C ARG A 123 -3.35 -21.65 -3.42
N GLY A 124 -2.72 -20.75 -4.18
CA GLY A 124 -3.32 -20.11 -5.35
C GLY A 124 -4.36 -19.03 -5.02
N GLN A 125 -4.77 -18.93 -3.75
CA GLN A 125 -5.77 -17.99 -3.23
C GLN A 125 -5.41 -17.53 -1.82
N ILE A 126 -5.98 -16.41 -1.39
CA ILE A 126 -5.75 -15.82 -0.06
C ILE A 126 -7.01 -15.14 0.46
N ASP A 127 -7.31 -15.30 1.74
CA ASP A 127 -8.43 -14.61 2.42
C ASP A 127 -7.84 -13.47 3.28
N PRO A 128 -8.06 -12.19 2.94
CA PRO A 128 -7.46 -11.07 3.69
C PRO A 128 -7.80 -11.06 5.19
N GLN A 129 -8.98 -11.56 5.57
CA GLN A 129 -9.42 -11.56 6.96
C GLN A 129 -8.84 -12.73 7.76
N LYS A 130 -8.60 -13.88 7.12
CA LYS A 130 -8.06 -15.08 7.79
C LYS A 130 -6.54 -15.20 7.69
N ASP A 131 -5.98 -14.83 6.55
CA ASP A 131 -4.57 -15.03 6.21
C ASP A 131 -3.75 -13.72 6.33
N GLY A 132 -4.43 -12.58 6.48
CA GLY A 132 -3.83 -11.25 6.63
C GLY A 132 -3.81 -10.76 8.08
N GLN A 133 -3.02 -9.70 8.31
CA GLN A 133 -3.01 -8.94 9.56
C GLN A 133 -3.23 -7.45 9.27
N LEU A 134 -4.02 -6.80 10.12
CA LEU A 134 -4.39 -5.40 10.00
C LEU A 134 -3.52 -4.57 10.92
N PHE A 135 -2.85 -3.56 10.37
CA PHE A 135 -1.99 -2.64 11.12
C PHE A 135 -2.48 -1.21 10.98
N TYR A 136 -2.78 -0.57 12.09
CA TYR A 136 -2.90 0.88 12.18
C TYR A 136 -1.51 1.50 12.10
N VAL A 137 -1.30 2.31 11.08
CA VAL A 137 -0.03 3.00 10.81
C VAL A 137 -0.26 4.50 10.95
N PRO A 138 0.29 5.13 12.01
CA PRO A 138 0.07 6.54 12.24
C PRO A 138 0.76 7.42 11.20
N LYS A 139 0.19 8.60 10.97
CA LYS A 139 0.85 9.70 10.25
C LYS A 139 2.28 9.88 10.78
N GLY A 140 3.21 10.10 9.87
CA GLY A 140 4.63 10.29 10.15
C GLY A 140 5.43 8.98 10.17
N SER A 141 4.78 7.82 10.04
CA SER A 141 5.49 6.55 9.91
C SER A 141 6.20 6.45 8.55
N VAL A 142 7.42 5.90 8.57
CA VAL A 142 8.13 5.44 7.38
C VAL A 142 8.35 3.94 7.52
N VAL A 143 7.82 3.17 6.58
CA VAL A 143 7.89 1.70 6.61
C VAL A 143 8.37 1.15 5.28
N GLU A 144 9.32 0.23 5.30
CA GLU A 144 9.60 -0.64 4.16
C GLU A 144 8.81 -1.92 4.32
N LEU A 145 8.08 -2.30 3.27
CA LEU A 145 7.48 -3.61 3.11
C LEU A 145 8.41 -4.50 2.30
N TYR A 146 8.72 -5.68 2.83
CA TYR A 146 9.55 -6.66 2.13
C TYR A 146 8.88 -7.14 0.84
N ASN A 147 9.66 -7.57 -0.14
CA ASN A 147 9.14 -8.12 -1.40
C ASN A 147 8.25 -9.38 -1.22
N THR A 148 8.29 -10.03 -0.06
CA THR A 148 7.41 -11.15 0.32
C THR A 148 6.08 -10.71 0.93
N THR A 149 5.87 -9.42 1.14
CA THR A 149 4.68 -8.86 1.79
C THR A 149 3.65 -8.50 0.74
N LEU A 150 2.51 -9.18 0.81
CA LEU A 150 1.31 -8.76 0.10
C LEU A 150 0.71 -7.55 0.81
N HIS A 151 0.35 -6.55 0.04
CA HIS A 151 -0.30 -5.33 0.51
C HIS A 151 -1.24 -4.80 -0.59
N TYR A 152 -1.92 -3.69 -0.37
CA TYR A 152 -2.65 -2.98 -1.41
C TYR A 152 -2.80 -1.51 -0.99
N ALA A 153 -3.57 -0.73 -1.76
CA ALA A 153 -3.95 0.62 -1.39
C ALA A 153 -4.38 0.67 0.09
N PRO A 154 -3.81 1.60 0.89
CA PRO A 154 -4.18 1.75 2.29
C PRO A 154 -5.68 2.01 2.44
N ILE A 155 -6.22 1.73 3.63
CA ILE A 155 -7.60 2.03 4.00
C ILE A 155 -7.58 3.29 4.88
N GLN A 156 -8.50 4.21 4.62
CA GLN A 156 -8.58 5.47 5.35
C GLN A 156 -9.06 5.26 6.80
N ILE A 157 -8.47 5.98 7.75
CA ILE A 157 -8.94 5.98 9.14
C ILE A 157 -10.09 6.97 9.34
N THR A 158 -10.05 8.11 8.65
CA THR A 158 -11.09 9.15 8.71
C THR A 158 -11.68 9.40 7.33
N LYS A 159 -12.86 10.02 7.28
CA LYS A 159 -13.53 10.41 6.03
C LYS A 159 -12.75 11.46 5.21
N ALA A 160 -11.73 12.08 5.80
CA ALA A 160 -10.83 12.98 5.09
C ALA A 160 -9.97 12.27 4.02
N GLY A 161 -9.90 10.94 4.03
CA GLY A 161 -9.09 10.15 3.10
C GLY A 161 -7.66 9.96 3.60
N TYR A 162 -6.76 9.64 2.68
CA TYR A 162 -5.34 9.43 2.98
C TYR A 162 -4.43 9.92 1.86
N LYS A 163 -3.19 10.28 2.24
CA LYS A 163 -2.05 10.38 1.34
C LYS A 163 -0.90 9.52 1.87
N VAL A 164 -0.34 8.69 1.00
CA VAL A 164 0.86 7.89 1.30
C VAL A 164 1.84 8.02 0.14
N ILE A 165 3.08 8.38 0.46
CA ILE A 165 4.16 8.35 -0.53
C ILE A 165 4.56 6.91 -0.78
N VAL A 166 4.82 6.59 -2.05
CA VAL A 166 5.30 5.28 -2.47
C VAL A 166 6.67 5.46 -3.11
N VAL A 167 7.68 4.80 -2.55
CA VAL A 167 9.06 4.80 -3.06
C VAL A 167 9.41 3.37 -3.46
N VAL A 168 9.73 3.19 -4.73
CA VAL A 168 10.04 1.89 -5.34
C VAL A 168 11.22 2.02 -6.28
N LEU A 169 11.84 0.90 -6.64
CA LEU A 169 12.86 0.90 -7.70
C LEU A 169 12.28 1.48 -8.99
N GLN A 170 13.08 2.31 -9.67
CA GLN A 170 12.68 2.97 -10.90
C GLN A 170 12.18 1.97 -11.93
N GLY A 171 11.04 2.29 -12.54
CA GLY A 171 10.37 1.44 -13.53
C GLY A 171 9.33 0.48 -12.97
N THR A 172 9.28 0.30 -11.64
CA THR A 172 8.17 -0.40 -10.99
C THR A 172 6.86 0.35 -11.25
N ASN A 173 5.75 -0.38 -11.36
CA ASN A 173 4.40 0.16 -11.65
C ASN A 173 4.24 0.81 -13.04
N LEU A 174 5.23 0.74 -13.94
CA LEU A 174 5.07 1.20 -15.33
C LEU A 174 4.15 0.27 -16.14
N PRO A 175 3.44 0.78 -17.16
CA PRO A 175 2.75 -0.05 -18.14
C PRO A 175 3.68 -1.14 -18.72
N LEU A 176 3.11 -2.31 -18.95
CA LEU A 176 3.81 -3.36 -19.69
C LEU A 176 4.07 -2.88 -21.12
N PRO A 177 5.22 -3.23 -21.73
CA PRO A 177 5.48 -2.91 -23.14
C PRO A 177 4.41 -3.49 -24.07
N ASP A 178 4.22 -2.85 -25.22
CA ASP A 178 3.29 -3.35 -26.25
C ASP A 178 3.66 -4.78 -26.67
N GLY A 179 2.65 -5.66 -26.71
CA GLY A 179 2.84 -7.06 -27.07
C GLY A 179 3.53 -7.92 -26.02
N PHE A 180 3.70 -7.42 -24.78
CA PHE A 180 4.21 -8.22 -23.67
C PHE A 180 3.36 -9.49 -23.45
N LYS A 181 4.02 -10.64 -23.32
CA LYS A 181 3.39 -11.94 -23.05
C LYS A 181 3.99 -12.55 -21.79
N SER A 182 3.14 -13.07 -20.93
CA SER A 182 3.54 -13.80 -19.72
C SER A 182 2.58 -14.94 -19.45
N ASP A 183 3.13 -16.09 -19.05
CA ASP A 183 2.35 -17.22 -18.55
C ASP A 183 1.99 -17.06 -17.06
N ASN A 184 2.47 -15.99 -16.41
CA ASN A 184 2.08 -15.65 -15.04
C ASN A 184 0.85 -14.73 -15.07
N PRO A 185 -0.36 -15.22 -14.70
CA PRO A 185 -1.60 -14.45 -14.80
C PRO A 185 -1.71 -13.32 -13.79
N ARG A 186 -0.75 -13.19 -12.86
CA ARG A 186 -0.73 -12.13 -11.85
C ARG A 186 0.01 -10.89 -12.32
N VAL A 187 0.78 -10.95 -13.40
CA VAL A 187 1.53 -9.79 -13.93
C VAL A 187 0.55 -8.77 -14.48
N VAL A 188 0.56 -7.56 -13.92
CA VAL A 188 -0.36 -6.48 -14.33
C VAL A 188 0.36 -5.20 -14.73
N LYS A 189 1.58 -4.98 -14.23
CA LYS A 189 2.47 -3.88 -14.59
C LYS A 189 3.94 -4.33 -14.43
N GLN A 190 4.89 -3.53 -14.90
CA GLN A 190 6.32 -3.82 -14.68
C GLN A 190 6.61 -3.92 -13.18
N GLY A 191 7.21 -5.05 -12.76
CA GLY A 191 7.55 -5.29 -11.36
C GLY A 191 6.37 -5.37 -10.39
N LYS A 192 5.12 -5.39 -10.86
CA LYS A 192 3.90 -5.44 -10.04
C LYS A 192 3.04 -6.64 -10.42
N PHE A 193 2.62 -7.37 -9.40
CA PHE A 193 1.74 -8.50 -9.52
C PHE A 193 0.51 -8.27 -8.65
N GLN A 194 -0.66 -8.70 -9.10
CA GLN A 194 -1.90 -8.42 -8.38
C GLN A 194 -2.93 -9.52 -8.57
N VAL A 195 -3.68 -9.76 -7.51
CA VAL A 195 -4.89 -10.59 -7.49
C VAL A 195 -6.03 -9.80 -6.87
N VAL A 196 -7.26 -10.08 -7.30
CA VAL A 196 -8.44 -9.28 -6.91
C VAL A 196 -9.54 -10.13 -6.28
N HIS A 197 -10.40 -9.46 -5.50
CA HIS A 197 -11.64 -10.00 -4.99
C HIS A 197 -12.70 -10.05 -6.11
N PRO A 198 -13.66 -11.01 -6.10
CA PRO A 198 -14.73 -11.10 -7.09
C PRO A 198 -15.56 -9.83 -7.32
N SER A 199 -15.57 -8.91 -6.35
CA SER A 199 -16.25 -7.60 -6.48
C SER A 199 -15.59 -6.66 -7.51
N ARG A 200 -14.33 -6.89 -7.88
CA ARG A 200 -13.58 -6.02 -8.82
C ARG A 200 -13.85 -6.35 -10.28
N THR A 201 -15.11 -6.24 -10.68
CA THR A 201 -15.54 -6.50 -12.07
C THR A 201 -14.79 -5.63 -13.08
N ASP A 202 -14.39 -4.41 -12.69
CA ASP A 202 -13.55 -3.50 -13.47
C ASP A 202 -12.18 -4.09 -13.81
N LYS A 203 -11.54 -4.77 -12.85
CA LYS A 203 -10.21 -5.38 -13.00
C LYS A 203 -10.29 -6.76 -13.64
N ILE A 204 -11.33 -7.52 -13.34
CA ILE A 204 -11.58 -8.82 -13.98
C ILE A 204 -11.76 -8.63 -15.49
N ALA A 205 -12.49 -7.59 -15.92
CA ALA A 205 -12.62 -7.24 -17.33
C ALA A 205 -11.28 -6.87 -18.00
N GLN A 206 -10.28 -6.42 -17.22
CA GLN A 206 -8.91 -6.16 -17.66
C GLN A 206 -8.00 -7.39 -17.59
N GLY A 207 -8.52 -8.56 -17.22
CA GLY A 207 -7.78 -9.82 -17.14
C GLY A 207 -7.08 -10.09 -15.80
N TYR A 208 -7.37 -9.31 -14.75
CA TYR A 208 -6.75 -9.54 -13.44
C TYR A 208 -7.26 -10.86 -12.84
N GLN A 209 -6.34 -11.66 -12.30
CA GLN A 209 -6.68 -12.93 -11.68
C GLN A 209 -7.52 -12.74 -10.42
N VAL A 210 -8.66 -13.43 -10.34
CA VAL A 210 -9.44 -13.56 -9.10
C VAL A 210 -8.78 -14.60 -8.21
N ALA A 211 -8.31 -14.18 -7.04
CA ALA A 211 -7.72 -15.09 -6.05
C ALA A 211 -7.91 -14.63 -4.59
N LEU A 212 -8.56 -13.48 -4.36
CA LEU A 212 -9.00 -13.13 -3.01
C LEU A 212 -10.31 -13.85 -2.72
N THR A 213 -10.36 -14.53 -1.58
CA THR A 213 -11.52 -15.29 -1.11
C THR A 213 -12.05 -14.74 0.21
N GLY A 214 -13.21 -15.24 0.66
CA GLY A 214 -13.90 -14.71 1.84
C GLY A 214 -14.76 -13.50 1.50
N ASP A 215 -15.34 -12.89 2.52
CA ASP A 215 -16.12 -11.67 2.36
C ASP A 215 -15.20 -10.47 2.12
N LEU A 216 -15.69 -9.48 1.36
CA LEU A 216 -14.99 -8.22 1.15
C LEU A 216 -14.77 -7.53 2.50
N LEU A 217 -13.51 -7.34 2.88
CA LEU A 217 -13.15 -6.60 4.07
C LEU A 217 -13.54 -5.14 3.85
N THR A 218 -14.39 -4.63 4.73
CA THR A 218 -14.83 -3.23 4.76
C THR A 218 -14.62 -2.67 6.15
N THR A 219 -14.49 -1.36 6.24
CA THR A 219 -14.28 -0.61 7.47
C THR A 219 -15.26 0.54 7.58
N ARG A 220 -15.40 1.07 8.79
CA ARG A 220 -16.20 2.26 9.11
C ARG A 220 -15.24 3.38 9.51
N PRO A 221 -14.88 4.28 8.57
CA PRO A 221 -14.03 5.43 8.84
C PRO A 221 -14.68 6.39 9.84
N LEU A 222 -13.84 7.03 10.64
CA LEU A 222 -14.26 8.09 11.57
C LEU A 222 -14.63 9.37 10.81
N ASP A 223 -15.47 10.20 11.43
CA ASP A 223 -15.76 11.54 10.94
C ASP A 223 -14.55 12.48 11.00
#